data_AF-A0A7J6WAF3-F1
#
_entry.id   AF-A0A7J6WAF3-F1
#
_cell.length_a   1.000
_cell.length_b   1.000
_cell.length_c   1.000
_cell.angle_alpha   90.00
_cell.angle_beta   90.00
_cell.angle_gamma   90.00
#
_symmetry.space_group_name_H-M   'P 1'
#
loop_
_entity.id
_entity.type
_entity.pdbx_description
1 polymer ?
#
loop_
_entity_poly.entity_id
_entity_poly.type
_entity_poly.pdbx_seq_one_letter_code
_entity_poly.pdbx_strand_id
1 'polypeptide(L)'
;MGGCDIMVITHEKDQCQLCRQFDHLAERCPLLYAKCKQRGCSGIMLLYTAIDDNGHEQSKFLKCQIDPCPGVVYMEPEKGPFGYSYTMKE
;
A
#
# COMPACT_ATOMS: atom_id res chain seq x y z
N MET A 1 -13.42 -34.10 5.13
CA MET A 1 -13.20 -32.96 6.04
C MET A 1 -11.71 -32.69 6.09
N GLY A 2 -11.17 -31.94 5.13
CA GLY A 2 -9.76 -31.55 5.13
C GLY A 2 -9.64 -30.23 5.87
N GLY A 3 -9.09 -30.27 7.08
CA GLY A 3 -8.74 -29.06 7.83
C GLY A 3 -7.54 -28.42 7.14
N CYS A 4 -7.69 -27.15 6.76
CA CYS A 4 -6.56 -26.33 6.38
C CYS A 4 -5.88 -25.90 7.69
N ASP A 5 -4.87 -26.64 8.13
CA ASP A 5 -3.99 -26.18 9.21
C ASP A 5 -3.31 -24.90 8.75
N ILE A 6 -3.79 -23.75 9.23
CA ILE A 6 -3.17 -22.46 9.02
C ILE A 6 -1.89 -22.47 9.85
N MET A 7 -0.77 -22.80 9.20
CA MET A 7 0.56 -22.66 9.76
C MET A 7 0.82 -21.15 9.93
N VAL A 8 0.63 -20.63 11.14
CA VAL A 8 0.99 -19.25 11.49
C VAL A 8 2.51 -19.18 11.55
N ILE A 9 3.12 -18.84 10.42
CA ILE A 9 4.54 -18.53 10.37
C ILE A 9 4.72 -17.17 11.06
N THR A 10 5.10 -17.15 12.33
CA THR A 10 5.53 -15.92 13.02
C THR A 10 6.92 -15.54 12.49
N HIS A 11 6.96 -14.76 11.41
CA HIS A 11 8.20 -14.17 10.91
C HIS A 11 8.46 -12.85 11.66
N GLU A 12 9.63 -12.82 12.30
CA GLU A 12 10.38 -11.69 12.84
C GLU A 12 9.91 -10.30 12.34
N LYS A 13 9.10 -9.61 13.16
CA LYS A 13 8.52 -8.27 12.95
C LYS A 13 7.72 -8.13 11.65
N ASP A 14 6.41 -8.35 11.76
CA ASP A 14 5.41 -8.17 10.71
C ASP A 14 5.50 -6.79 10.01
N GLN A 15 6.33 -6.71 8.97
CA GLN A 15 6.41 -5.55 8.11
C GLN A 15 5.20 -5.53 7.19
N CYS A 16 4.48 -4.41 7.16
CA CYS A 16 3.38 -4.20 6.24
C CYS A 16 3.83 -4.40 4.79
N GLN A 17 3.23 -5.35 4.08
CA GLN A 17 3.59 -5.65 2.68
C GLN A 17 3.22 -4.52 1.70
N LEU A 18 2.36 -3.57 2.12
CA LEU A 18 1.92 -2.45 1.29
C LEU A 18 2.82 -1.21 1.45
N CYS A 19 3.03 -0.76 2.68
CA CYS A 19 3.78 0.47 2.98
C CYS A 19 5.17 0.24 3.56
N ARG A 20 5.53 -1.02 3.88
CA ARG A 20 6.79 -1.44 4.49
C ARG A 20 7.07 -0.86 5.89
N GLN A 21 6.04 -0.39 6.60
CA GLN A 21 6.14 -0.02 8.02
C GLN A 21 5.97 -1.22 8.94
N PHE A 22 6.53 -1.14 10.15
CA PHE A 22 6.47 -2.22 11.15
C PHE A 22 5.37 -2.02 12.21
N ASP A 23 4.61 -0.94 12.11
CA ASP A 23 3.59 -0.56 13.09
C ASP A 23 2.28 -1.36 12.92
N HIS A 24 2.03 -1.89 11.71
CA HIS A 24 0.77 -2.54 11.37
C HIS A 24 0.92 -3.62 10.30
N LEU A 25 -0.06 -4.52 10.26
CA LEU A 25 -0.23 -5.52 9.19
C LEU A 25 -0.81 -4.91 7.91
N ALA A 26 -0.62 -5.58 6.77
CA ALA A 26 -1.15 -5.14 5.47
C ALA A 26 -2.66 -4.85 5.50
N GLU A 27 -3.45 -5.67 6.20
CA GLU A 27 -4.91 -5.51 6.34
C GLU A 27 -5.33 -4.25 7.12
N ARG A 28 -4.43 -3.68 7.93
CA ARG A 28 -4.65 -2.45 8.71
C ARG A 28 -3.89 -1.26 8.14
N CYS A 29 -3.31 -1.41 6.94
CA CYS A 29 -2.53 -0.35 6.34
C CYS A 29 -3.44 0.83 6.01
N PRO A 30 -3.09 2.07 6.41
CA PRO A 30 -3.90 3.25 6.11
C PRO A 30 -3.97 3.56 4.60
N LEU A 31 -3.09 2.96 3.80
CA LEU A 31 -3.13 3.03 2.33
C LEU A 31 -4.22 2.14 1.74
N LEU A 32 -4.57 1.05 2.44
CA LEU A 32 -5.57 0.10 1.99
C LEU A 32 -6.95 0.76 2.12
N TYR A 33 -7.62 0.96 0.99
CA TYR A 33 -8.93 1.60 0.92
C TYR A 33 -8.98 3.05 1.44
N ALA A 34 -7.87 3.78 1.36
CA ALA A 34 -7.86 5.21 1.67
C ALA A 34 -8.94 5.95 0.87
N LYS A 35 -9.65 6.88 1.50
CA LYS A 35 -10.67 7.68 0.79
C LYS A 35 -10.01 8.56 -0.27
N CYS A 36 -10.69 8.73 -1.40
CA CYS A 36 -10.24 9.67 -2.41
C CYS A 36 -10.22 11.09 -1.84
N LYS A 37 -9.08 11.78 -1.97
CA LYS A 37 -8.92 13.18 -1.53
C LYS A 37 -9.60 14.19 -2.47
N GLN A 38 -10.11 13.75 -3.63
CA GLN A 38 -10.79 14.63 -4.58
C GLN A 38 -12.13 15.11 -4.01
N ARG A 39 -12.34 16.44 -4.03
CA ARG A 39 -13.58 17.05 -3.53
C ARG A 39 -14.80 16.46 -4.25
N GLY A 40 -15.77 15.97 -3.46
CA GLY A 40 -17.00 15.38 -3.98
C GLY A 40 -16.89 13.93 -4.47
N CYS A 41 -15.71 13.31 -4.37
CA CYS A 41 -15.54 11.90 -4.70
C CYS A 41 -15.76 11.02 -3.45
N SER A 42 -16.58 9.98 -3.60
CA SER A 42 -16.79 8.94 -2.56
C SER A 42 -16.02 7.65 -2.87
N GLY A 43 -15.08 7.70 -3.81
CA GLY A 43 -14.27 6.56 -4.21
C GLY A 43 -13.20 6.22 -3.17
N ILE A 44 -12.69 5.00 -3.26
CA ILE A 44 -11.48 4.56 -2.57
C ILE A 44 -10.28 4.64 -3.50
N MET A 45 -9.11 4.79 -2.91
CA MET A 45 -7.82 4.79 -3.58
C MET A 45 -7.26 3.38 -3.58
N LEU A 46 -6.87 2.89 -4.76
CA LEU A 46 -6.19 1.61 -4.94
C LEU A 46 -4.68 1.87 -5.03
N LEU A 47 -3.89 0.98 -4.43
CA LEU A 47 -2.44 1.03 -4.48
C LEU A 47 -1.92 0.41 -5.78
N TYR A 48 -1.12 1.17 -6.49
CA TYR A 48 -0.41 0.75 -7.68
C TYR A 48 1.10 0.83 -7.43
N THR A 49 1.82 -0.09 -8.06
CA THR A 49 3.29 -0.08 -8.09
C THR A 49 3.72 0.09 -9.54
N ALA A 50 4.52 1.12 -9.80
CA ALA A 50 5.20 1.27 -11.08
C ALA A 50 6.37 0.30 -11.12
N ILE A 51 6.46 -0.48 -12.19
CA ILE A 51 7.49 -1.48 -12.43
C ILE A 51 8.22 -1.08 -13.71
N ASP A 52 9.56 -1.17 -13.72
CA ASP A 52 10.35 -0.96 -14.94
C ASP A 52 10.27 -2.16 -15.90
N ASP A 53 10.87 -2.03 -17.08
CA ASP A 53 10.92 -3.10 -18.09
C ASP A 53 11.64 -4.37 -17.60
N ASN A 54 12.41 -4.28 -16.51
CA ASN A 54 13.14 -5.39 -15.90
C ASN A 54 12.39 -6.02 -14.72
N GLY A 55 11.18 -5.55 -14.39
CA GLY A 55 10.40 -6.07 -13.27
C GLY A 55 10.74 -5.45 -11.91
N HIS A 56 11.56 -4.40 -11.84
CA HIS A 56 11.91 -3.75 -10.58
C HIS A 56 10.89 -2.68 -10.19
N GLU A 57 10.45 -2.72 -8.92
CA GLU A 57 9.59 -1.68 -8.35
C GLU A 57 10.29 -0.32 -8.34
N GLN A 58 9.73 0.67 -9.04
CA GLN A 58 10.26 2.03 -9.12
C GLN A 58 9.57 2.97 -8.12
N SER A 59 8.24 2.94 -8.08
CA SER A 59 7.46 3.84 -7.24
C SER A 59 6.10 3.23 -6.89
N LYS A 60 5.47 3.78 -5.85
CA LYS A 60 4.10 3.43 -5.47
C LYS A 60 3.22 4.68 -5.54
N PHE A 61 1.99 4.51 -5.96
CA PHE A 61 1.02 5.59 -6.03
C PHE A 61 -0.38 5.06 -5.78
N LEU A 62 -1.22 5.90 -5.23
CA LEU A 62 -2.63 5.63 -4.98
C LEU A 62 -3.44 6.29 -6.10
N LYS A 63 -4.40 5.58 -6.70
CA LYS A 63 -5.34 6.12 -7.69
C LYS A 63 -6.77 5.78 -7.33
N CYS A 64 -7.68 6.73 -7.48
CA CYS A 64 -9.11 6.53 -7.25
C CYS A 64 -9.66 5.45 -8.18
N GLN A 65 -10.49 4.56 -7.64
CA GLN A 65 -11.13 3.49 -8.43
C GLN A 65 -12.25 3.99 -9.36
N ILE A 66 -12.79 5.19 -9.12
CA ILE A 66 -13.92 5.72 -9.89
C ILE A 66 -13.38 6.47 -11.11
N ASP A 67 -13.73 6.03 -12.31
CA ASP A 67 -13.51 6.80 -13.55
C ASP A 67 -14.62 7.86 -13.71
N PRO A 68 -14.34 9.10 -14.18
CA PRO A 68 -13.04 9.66 -14.59
C PRO A 68 -12.37 10.49 -13.48
N CYS A 69 -12.41 10.05 -12.22
CA CYS A 69 -11.85 10.83 -11.11
C CYS A 69 -10.33 10.99 -11.26
N PRO A 70 -9.79 12.23 -11.26
CA PRO A 70 -8.36 12.48 -11.38
C PRO A 70 -7.58 12.23 -10.08
N GLY A 71 -8.23 11.70 -9.03
CA GLY A 71 -7.62 11.53 -7.71
C GLY A 71 -6.44 10.56 -7.75
N VAL A 72 -5.23 11.12 -7.70
CA VAL A 72 -3.96 10.39 -7.62
C VAL A 72 -3.10 10.98 -6.50
N VAL A 73 -2.45 10.13 -5.72
CA VAL A 73 -1.48 10.51 -4.69
C VAL A 73 -0.20 9.70 -4.91
N TYR A 74 0.88 10.39 -5.26
CA TYR A 74 2.19 9.77 -5.39
C TYR A 74 2.82 9.58 -4.02
N MET A 75 3.45 8.42 -3.81
CA MET A 75 4.14 8.09 -2.58
C MET A 75 5.64 8.19 -2.80
N GLU A 76 6.32 8.89 -1.91
CA GLU A 76 7.78 8.94 -1.92
C GLU A 76 8.33 7.89 -0.94
N PRO A 77 9.40 7.17 -1.32
CA PRO A 77 10.06 6.26 -0.41
C PRO A 77 10.87 7.04 0.61
N GLU A 78 10.61 6.79 1.90
CA GLU A 78 11.39 7.33 3.01
C GLU A 78 12.38 6.27 3.50
N LYS A 79 13.67 6.61 3.53
CA LYS A 79 14.74 5.71 3.97
C LYS A 79 14.79 5.67 5.50
N GLY A 80 14.35 4.57 6.09
CA GLY A 80 14.47 4.25 7.50
C GLY A 80 15.63 3.29 7.82
N PRO A 81 15.83 2.98 9.12
CA PRO A 81 16.87 2.06 9.59
C PRO A 81 16.72 0.62 9.06
N PHE A 82 15.53 0.27 8.54
CA PHE A 82 15.18 -1.07 8.05
C PHE A 82 14.85 -1.09 6.55
N GLY A 83 15.27 -0.07 5.79
CA GLY A 83 15.00 0.05 4.35
C GLY A 83 14.04 1.19 4.01
N TYR A 84 13.30 1.08 2.92
CA TYR A 84 12.36 2.11 2.47
C TYR A 84 10.94 1.83 2.97
N SER A 85 10.25 2.89 3.42
CA SER A 85 8.83 2.87 3.75
C SER A 85 8.08 3.92 2.94
N TYR A 86 6.76 3.78 2.82
CA TYR A 86 5.92 4.69 2.03
C TYR A 86 4.83 5.30 2.90
N THR A 87 4.72 6.63 2.87
CA THR A 87 3.70 7.40 3.57
C THR A 87 2.86 8.21 2.58
N MET A 88 1.60 8.50 2.94
CA MET A 88 0.82 9.46 2.17
C MET A 88 1.33 10.85 2.53
N LYS A 89 1.73 11.64 1.52
CA LYS A 89 1.86 13.08 1.74
C LYS A 89 0.46 13.66 1.92
N GLU A 90 0.27 14.39 3.02
CA GLU A 90 -1.00 15.06 3.36
C GLU A 90 -1.37 16.12 2.32
#